data_AF-A0A212C891-F1
#
_entry.id   AF-A0A212C891-F1
#
_cell.length_a   1.000
_cell.length_b   1.000
_cell.length_c   1.000
_cell.angle_alpha   90.00
_cell.angle_beta   90.00
_cell.angle_gamma   90.00
#
_symmetry.space_group_name_H-M   'P 1'
#
loop_
_entity.id
_entity.type
_entity.pdbx_description
1 polymer ?
#
loop_
_entity_poly.entity_id
_entity_poly.type
_entity_poly.pdbx_seq_one_letter_code
_entity_poly.pdbx_strand_id
1 'polypeptide(L)' 'MFLFSRFEVEFVLSAPTSEWSGKQGYISPALLSEFLKRSSDTSKVLICLCGPTPFTEQGMKMLHDLNFSKDEIHSFTA' A
#
# COMPACT_ATOMS: atom_id res chain seq x y z
N MET A 1 9.49 22.94 -14.11
CA MET A 1 9.48 21.81 -15.06
C MET A 1 8.96 20.59 -14.31
N PHE A 2 7.65 20.35 -14.32
CA PHE A 2 7.04 19.23 -13.59
C PHE A 2 6.34 18.32 -14.60
N LEU A 3 6.98 17.22 -14.99
CA LEU A 3 6.21 16.07 -15.45
C LEU A 3 5.65 15.42 -14.18
N PHE A 4 4.37 15.64 -13.91
CA PHE A 4 3.66 14.84 -12.92
C PHE A 4 3.58 13.41 -13.46
N SER A 5 4.49 12.54 -13.01
CA SER A 5 4.32 11.10 -13.24
C SER A 5 3.07 10.67 -12.51
N ARG A 6 2.08 10.16 -13.24
CA ARG A 6 0.82 9.66 -12.66
C ARG A 6 0.95 8.23 -12.15
N PHE A 7 2.13 7.62 -12.31
CA PHE A 7 2.41 6.25 -11.95
C PHE A 7 3.73 6.19 -11.20
N GLU A 8 3.69 5.58 -10.03
CA GLU A 8 4.82 5.37 -9.14
C GLU A 8 4.87 3.90 -8.75
N VAL A 9 6.07 3.35 -8.63
CA VAL A 9 6.30 1.95 -8.22
C VAL A 9 7.35 1.95 -7.14
N GLU A 10 7.05 1.27 -6.04
CA GLU A 10 8.00 1.00 -4.98
C GLU A 10 8.14 -0.51 -4.77
N PHE A 11 9.37 -0.98 -4.63
CA PHE A 11 9.67 -2.36 -4.27
C PHE A 11 10.01 -2.42 -2.78
N VAL A 12 9.48 -3.42 -2.09
CA VAL A 12 9.78 -3.72 -0.68
C VAL A 12 10.22 -5.17 -0.59
N LEU A 13 11.42 -5.41 -0.07
CA LEU A 13 11.97 -6.76 0.09
C LEU A 13 11.94 -7.17 1.56
N SER A 14 11.37 -8.33 1.89
CA SER A 14 11.37 -8.82 3.29
C SER A 14 12.74 -9.32 3.73
N ALA A 15 13.49 -9.93 2.81
CA ALA A 15 14.84 -10.45 3.00
C ALA A 15 15.76 -9.98 1.86
N PRO A 16 16.20 -8.71 1.87
CA PRO A 16 17.11 -8.18 0.86
C PRO A 16 18.55 -8.66 1.04
N THR A 17 19.34 -8.53 -0.02
CA THR A 17 20.81 -8.64 0.04
C THR A 17 21.43 -7.30 0.49
N SER A 18 22.74 -7.30 0.77
CA SER A 18 23.49 -6.11 1.18
C SER A 18 23.47 -4.96 0.16
N GLU A 19 23.23 -5.28 -1.11
CA GLU A 19 23.23 -4.32 -2.22
C GLU A 19 21.89 -3.58 -2.34
N TRP A 20 20.85 -4.02 -1.62
CA TRP A 20 19.55 -3.36 -1.65
C TRP A 20 19.54 -2.09 -0.80
N SER A 21 19.34 -0.95 -1.43
CA SER A 21 19.20 0.35 -0.76
C SER A 21 17.75 0.82 -0.63
N GLY A 22 16.78 0.00 -1.05
CA GLY A 22 15.35 0.34 -1.02
C GLY A 22 14.66 -0.06 0.28
N LYS A 23 13.32 -0.02 0.28
CA LYS A 23 12.51 -0.35 1.45
C LYS A 23 12.60 -1.84 1.79
N GLN A 24 12.55 -2.16 3.08
CA GLN A 24 12.65 -3.52 3.59
C GLN A 24 11.52 -3.83 4.58
N GLY A 25 11.10 -5.10 4.60
CA GLY A 25 10.17 -5.66 5.58
C GLY A 25 8.92 -6.25 4.96
N TYR A 26 7.90 -6.41 5.79
CA TYR A 26 6.56 -6.81 5.39
C TYR A 26 5.61 -5.61 5.40
N ILE A 27 4.38 -5.80 4.91
CA ILE A 27 3.33 -4.78 5.00
C ILE A 27 3.20 -4.25 6.43
N SER A 28 3.16 -2.93 6.58
CA SER A 28 3.06 -2.27 7.87
C SER A 28 2.32 -0.94 7.73
N PRO A 29 1.73 -0.41 8.82
CA PRO A 29 1.07 0.89 8.79
C PRO A 29 2.02 2.02 8.34
N ALA A 30 3.29 1.96 8.73
CA ALA A 30 4.29 2.95 8.34
C ALA A 30 4.49 2.98 6.81
N LEU A 31 4.65 1.81 6.17
CA LEU A 31 4.78 1.71 4.72
C LEU A 31 3.51 2.17 3.99
N LEU A 32 2.34 1.77 4.49
CA LEU A 32 1.05 2.13 3.88
C LEU A 32 0.79 3.63 3.96
N SER A 33 1.03 4.27 5.11
CA SER A 33 0.85 5.72 5.27
C SER A 33 1.80 6.55 4.43
N GLU A 34 3.01 6.04 4.17
CA GLU A 34 3.97 6.72 3.30
C GLU A 34 3.56 6.63 1.82
N PHE A 35 3.03 5.47 1.39
CA PHE A 35 2.64 5.21 0.00
C PHE A 35 1.26 5.80 -0.35
N LEU A 36 0.27 5.59 0.51
CA LEU A 36 -1.13 5.97 0.27
C LEU A 36 -1.37 7.41 0.67
N LYS A 37 -0.93 8.34 -0.18
CA LYS A 37 -1.17 9.77 0.02
C LYS A 37 -2.55 10.15 -0.53
N ARG A 38 -3.46 10.54 0.36
CA ARG A 38 -4.72 11.15 -0.04
C ARG A 38 -4.46 12.62 -0.41
N SER A 39 -4.74 13.01 -1.66
CA SER A 39 -4.52 14.39 -2.12
C SER A 39 -5.52 15.39 -1.53
N SER A 40 -6.74 14.94 -1.22
CA SER A 40 -7.77 15.70 -0.50
C SER A 40 -8.80 14.75 0.11
N ASP A 41 -9.50 15.17 1.16
CA ASP A 41 -10.57 14.37 1.81
C ASP A 41 -11.72 14.01 0.85
N THR A 42 -11.88 14.77 -0.23
CA THR A 42 -12.90 14.55 -1.27
C THR A 42 -12.42 13.66 -2.43
N SER A 43 -11.16 13.24 -2.42
CA SER A 43 -10.60 12.40 -3.47
C SER A 43 -11.26 11.01 -3.47
N LYS A 44 -11.71 10.55 -4.64
CA LYS A 44 -12.16 9.17 -4.83
C LYS A 44 -10.94 8.26 -4.89
N VAL A 45 -10.86 7.30 -3.99
CA VAL A 45 -9.73 6.37 -3.85
C VAL A 45 -10.22 4.93 -4.07
N LEU A 46 -9.38 4.12 -4.70
CA LEU A 46 -9.55 2.68 -4.80
C LEU A 46 -8.21 2.02 -4.46
N ILE A 47 -8.22 1.10 -3.50
CA ILE A 47 -7.06 0.33 -3.06
C ILE A 47 -7.32 -1.13 -3.39
N CYS A 48 -6.42 -1.72 -4.16
CA CYS A 48 -6.49 -3.11 -4.56
C CYS A 48 -5.42 -3.92 -3.83
N LEU A 49 -5.82 -5.01 -3.16
CA LEU A 49 -4.92 -5.93 -2.47
C LEU A 49 -5.00 -7.33 -3.12
N CYS A 50 -3.85 -7.96 -3.29
CA CYS A 50 -3.72 -9.34 -3.76
C CYS A 50 -2.44 -9.94 -3.16
N GLY A 51 -2.47 -11.23 -2.85
CA GLY A 51 -1.33 -11.95 -2.29
C GLY A 51 -1.75 -13.13 -1.42
N PRO A 52 -0.83 -13.68 -0.63
CA PRO A 52 -1.15 -14.71 0.36
C PRO A 52 -2.26 -14.24 1.32
N THR A 53 -3.15 -15.15 1.73
CA THR A 53 -4.29 -14.83 2.59
C THR A 53 -3.91 -14.04 3.86
N PRO A 54 -2.86 -14.42 4.62
CA PRO A 54 -2.46 -13.65 5.80
C PRO A 54 -2.02 -12.22 5.46
N PHE A 55 -1.40 -12.01 4.30
CA PHE A 55 -0.99 -10.69 3.83
C PHE A 55 -2.21 -9.82 3.50
N THR A 56 -3.20 -10.37 2.78
CA THR A 56 -4.41 -9.63 2.43
C THR A 56 -5.27 -9.32 3.65
N GLU A 57 -5.44 -10.26 4.58
CA GLU A 57 -6.19 -10.05 5.83
C GLU A 57 -5.53 -8.99 6.71
N GLN A 58 -4.22 -9.06 6.87
CA GLN A 58 -3.45 -8.07 7.63
C GLN A 58 -3.51 -6.69 6.98
N GLY A 59 -3.37 -6.62 5.65
CA GLY A 59 -3.48 -5.38 4.88
C GLY A 59 -4.86 -4.73 5.03
N MET A 60 -5.94 -5.50 4.90
CA MET A 60 -7.31 -5.02 5.11
C MET A 60 -7.50 -4.39 6.50
N LYS A 61 -6.99 -5.04 7.55
CA LYS A 61 -7.06 -4.52 8.92
C LYS A 61 -6.30 -3.19 9.05
N MET A 62 -5.07 -3.12 8.54
CA MET A 62 -4.25 -1.90 8.60
C MET A 62 -4.89 -0.73 7.83
N LEU A 63 -5.49 -0.99 6.67
CA LEU A 63 -6.17 0.05 5.89
C LEU A 63 -7.40 0.59 6.60
N HIS A 64 -8.16 -0.28 7.28
CA HIS A 64 -9.28 0.16 8.12
C HIS A 64 -8.81 1.03 9.29
N ASP A 65 -7.70 0.66 9.95
CA ASP A 65 -7.08 1.45 11.02
C ASP A 65 -6.54 2.81 10.52
N LEU A 66 -6.24 2.92 9.21
CA LEU A 66 -5.87 4.15 8.50
C LEU A 66 -7.06 4.91 7.92
N ASN A 67 -8.28 4.61 8.38
CA ASN A 67 -9.53 5.29 8.01
C ASN A 67 -9.95 5.14 6.53
N PHE A 68 -9.45 4.12 5.82
CA PHE A 68 -10.02 3.75 4.52
C PHE A 68 -11.29 2.90 4.73
N SER A 69 -12.36 3.28 4.04
CA SER A 69 -13.64 2.59 4.11
C SER A 69 -13.62 1.28 3.32
N LYS A 70 -14.55 0.37 3.64
CA LYS A 70 -14.67 -0.91 2.89
C LYS A 70 -14.97 -0.70 1.40
N ASP A 71 -15.69 0.36 1.04
CA ASP A 71 -16.04 0.67 -0.35
C ASP A 71 -14.83 1.17 -1.17
N GLU A 72 -13.79 1.66 -0.49
CA GLU A 72 -12.54 2.09 -1.12
C GLU A 72 -11.54 0.93 -1.29
N ILE A 73 -11.81 -0.25 -0.75
CA ILE A 73 -10.85 -1.36 -0.72
C ILE A 73 -11.42 -2.60 -1.41
N HIS A 74 -10.67 -3.15 -2.36
CA HIS A 74 -10.97 -4.41 -3.00
C HIS A 74 -9.83 -5.42 -2.77
N SER A 75 -10.14 -6.54 -2.12
CA SER A 75 -9.19 -7.64 -1.93
C SER A 75 -9.52 -8.79 -2.87
N PHE A 76 -8.56 -9.15 -3.73
CA PHE A 76 -8.65 -10.33 -4.59
C PHE A 76 -8.23 -11.57 -3.76
N THR A 77 -9.21 -12.33 -3.28
CA THR A 77 -9.01 -13.58 -2.53
C THR A 77 -9.54 -14.77 -3.34
N ALA A 78 -8.98 -15.95 -3.13
CA ALA A 78 -9.48 -17.22 -3.71
C ALA A 78 -10.69 -17.76 -2.95
#